data_AF-A0A7Z0MNZ8-F1
#
_entry.id   AF-A0A7Z0MNZ8-F1
#
_cell.length_a   1.000
_cell.length_b   1.000
_cell.length_c   1.000
_cell.angle_alpha   90.00
_cell.angle_beta   90.00
_cell.angle_gamma   90.00
#
_symmetry.space_group_name_H-M   'P 1'
#
loop_
_entity.id
_entity.type
_entity.pdbx_description
1 polymer ?
#
loop_
_entity_poly.entity_id
_entity_poly.type
_entity_poly.pdbx_seq_one_letter_code
_entity_poly.pdbx_strand_id
1 'polypeptide(L)'
;MLSMALGFLFSPALHAKAFDYIYITASEGNASGGHTALRFDKETYHFQHYDGGIIRLVKDSSSDFDFQYRYLENRTFHQATLDLNESDYVQLLEHFNLRFLLQKQQDDIRKEINLNIALLNNQAQHSQLNIKGAGLFIINPVPRKTESLASHQLQQQITQKYGADFLTQRITQLKSEVNALHPEPWPKTVYN
;
A
#
# COMPACT_ATOMS: atom_id res chain seq x y z
N MET A 1 63.33 25.60 -27.69
CA MET A 1 62.90 24.53 -26.76
C MET A 1 61.40 24.45 -26.81
N LEU A 2 60.86 23.37 -27.37
CA LEU A 2 59.44 23.20 -27.69
C LEU A 2 58.71 22.65 -26.46
N SER A 3 57.79 23.43 -25.89
CA SER A 3 56.96 23.00 -24.76
C SER A 3 55.84 22.11 -25.27
N MET A 4 55.88 20.82 -24.94
CA MET A 4 54.86 19.84 -25.29
C MET A 4 53.85 19.78 -24.14
N ALA A 5 52.73 20.50 -24.30
CA ALA A 5 51.62 20.44 -23.37
C ALA A 5 50.85 19.12 -23.58
N LEU A 6 50.96 18.21 -22.61
CA LEU A 6 50.23 16.94 -22.57
C LEU A 6 48.82 17.20 -22.04
N GLY A 7 47.85 17.35 -22.96
CA GLY A 7 46.44 17.45 -22.60
C GLY A 7 45.89 16.08 -22.20
N PHE A 8 45.61 15.88 -20.91
CA PHE A 8 44.79 14.77 -20.45
C PHE A 8 43.34 15.04 -20.86
N LEU A 9 42.89 14.34 -21.91
CA LEU A 9 41.46 14.25 -22.24
C LEU A 9 40.81 13.34 -21.19
N PHE A 10 40.03 13.94 -20.28
CA PHE A 10 39.10 13.21 -19.44
C PHE A 10 37.95 12.72 -20.35
N SER A 11 37.98 11.45 -20.74
CA SER A 11 36.79 10.79 -21.28
C SER A 11 35.80 10.59 -20.13
N PRO A 12 34.55 11.09 -20.22
CA PRO A 12 33.53 10.67 -19.26
C PRO A 12 33.35 9.16 -19.42
N ALA A 13 33.58 8.41 -18.34
CA ALA A 13 33.26 7.00 -18.32
C ALA A 13 31.73 6.90 -18.49
N LEU A 14 31.28 6.41 -19.65
CA LEU A 14 29.90 5.99 -19.81
C LEU A 14 29.68 4.82 -18.84
N HIS A 15 29.12 5.11 -17.67
CA HIS A 15 28.75 4.08 -16.72
C HIS A 15 27.43 3.45 -17.19
N ALA A 16 27.54 2.26 -17.77
CA ALA A 16 26.38 1.42 -17.99
C ALA A 16 25.85 0.87 -16.66
N LYS A 17 24.53 0.80 -16.55
CA LYS A 17 23.80 0.16 -15.46
C LYS A 17 23.11 -1.09 -16.00
N ALA A 18 23.33 -2.21 -15.33
CA ALA A 18 22.69 -3.47 -15.67
C ALA A 18 21.21 -3.44 -15.28
N PHE A 19 20.37 -3.88 -16.21
CA PHE A 19 18.94 -4.07 -16.07
C PHE A 19 18.59 -5.47 -16.56
N ASP A 20 17.78 -6.23 -15.82
CA ASP A 20 17.38 -7.56 -16.26
C ASP A 20 15.92 -7.63 -16.65
N TYR A 21 15.66 -8.20 -17.83
CA TYR A 21 14.35 -8.72 -18.21
C TYR A 21 14.30 -10.21 -17.89
N ILE A 22 13.37 -10.60 -17.02
CA ILE A 22 13.24 -11.96 -16.51
C ILE A 22 11.90 -12.53 -16.98
N TYR A 23 11.93 -13.64 -17.71
CA TYR A 23 10.77 -14.48 -17.97
C TYR A 23 10.78 -15.69 -17.04
N ILE A 24 9.65 -15.97 -16.41
CA ILE A 24 9.44 -17.11 -15.51
C ILE A 24 8.49 -18.09 -16.20
N THR A 25 8.94 -19.34 -16.33
CA THR A 25 8.16 -20.40 -16.99
C THR A 25 6.81 -20.62 -16.33
N ALA A 26 5.78 -20.93 -17.12
CA ALA A 26 4.47 -21.32 -16.60
C ALA A 26 4.57 -22.47 -15.58
N SER A 27 3.66 -22.50 -14.62
CA SER A 27 3.43 -23.65 -13.76
C SER A 27 1.96 -24.07 -13.83
N GLU A 28 1.71 -25.38 -13.77
CA GLU A 28 0.34 -25.90 -13.70
C GLU A 28 -0.32 -25.44 -12.38
N GLY A 29 -1.56 -24.94 -12.46
CA GLY A 29 -2.35 -24.52 -11.31
C GLY A 29 -2.56 -23.00 -11.16
N ASN A 30 -1.50 -22.19 -11.26
CA ASN A 30 -1.60 -20.75 -10.93
C ASN A 30 -1.22 -19.77 -12.06
N ALA A 31 -0.41 -20.17 -13.04
CA ALA A 31 0.06 -19.25 -14.08
C ALA A 31 0.33 -19.96 -15.42
N SER A 32 -0.74 -20.27 -16.16
CA SER A 32 -0.68 -21.06 -17.41
C SER A 32 0.10 -20.41 -18.56
N GLY A 33 0.35 -19.09 -18.51
CA GLY A 33 1.07 -18.33 -19.55
C GLY A 33 2.52 -17.95 -19.22
N GLY A 34 3.02 -18.28 -18.03
CA GLY A 34 4.27 -17.73 -17.52
C GLY A 34 4.11 -16.31 -16.99
N HIS A 35 5.22 -15.66 -16.68
CA HIS A 35 5.23 -14.36 -15.99
C HIS A 35 6.51 -13.60 -16.29
N THR A 36 6.46 -12.26 -16.33
CA THR A 36 7.64 -11.44 -16.66
C THR A 36 7.91 -10.41 -15.58
N ALA A 37 9.19 -10.19 -15.30
CA ALA A 37 9.65 -9.23 -14.32
C ALA A 37 10.82 -8.40 -14.85
N LEU A 38 10.96 -7.20 -14.30
CA LEU A 38 12.04 -6.27 -14.58
C LEU A 38 12.85 -6.05 -13.31
N ARG A 39 14.16 -6.23 -13.38
CA ARG A 39 15.05 -6.09 -12.23
C ARG A 39 15.96 -4.88 -12.38
N PHE A 40 15.95 -4.04 -11.34
CA PHE A 40 16.79 -2.88 -11.15
C PHE A 40 17.59 -3.09 -9.87
N ASP A 41 18.81 -3.62 -10.00
CA ASP A 41 19.68 -3.95 -8.86
C ASP A 41 18.92 -4.81 -7.80
N LYS A 42 18.56 -4.21 -6.67
CA LYS A 42 17.91 -4.88 -5.54
C LYS A 42 16.39 -4.91 -5.59
N GLU A 43 15.78 -4.30 -6.60
CA GLU A 43 14.33 -4.22 -6.75
C GLU A 43 13.88 -4.98 -7.99
N THR A 44 12.80 -5.75 -7.86
CA THR A 44 12.17 -6.45 -8.99
C THR A 44 10.70 -6.03 -9.11
N TYR A 45 10.31 -5.59 -10.30
CA TYR A 45 8.96 -5.16 -10.64
C TYR A 45 8.30 -6.21 -11.53
N HIS A 46 7.07 -6.59 -11.24
CA HIS A 46 6.38 -7.60 -12.03
C HIS A 46 4.85 -7.44 -11.99
N PHE A 47 4.17 -8.06 -12.95
CA PHE A 47 2.71 -7.97 -13.06
C PHE A 47 2.05 -9.26 -12.58
N GLN A 48 1.33 -9.20 -11.47
CA GLN A 48 0.68 -10.37 -10.87
C GLN A 48 -0.84 -10.30 -11.03
N HIS A 49 -1.44 -11.46 -11.28
CA HIS A 49 -2.89 -11.64 -11.23
C HIS A 49 -3.36 -11.70 -9.78
N TYR A 50 -4.41 -10.93 -9.49
CA TYR A 50 -5.15 -10.95 -8.24
C TYR A 50 -6.59 -11.38 -8.49
N ASP A 51 -7.27 -11.80 -7.41
CA ASP A 51 -8.69 -12.16 -7.44
C ASP A 51 -9.54 -11.08 -8.12
N GLY A 52 -10.55 -11.52 -8.87
CA GLY A 52 -11.40 -10.65 -9.68
C GLY A 52 -10.80 -10.31 -11.06
N GLY A 53 -9.75 -11.00 -11.49
CA GLY A 53 -9.17 -10.86 -12.83
C GLY A 53 -8.35 -9.59 -13.03
N ILE A 54 -7.90 -8.97 -11.93
CA ILE A 54 -7.14 -7.71 -11.97
C ILE A 54 -5.65 -8.05 -12.03
N ILE A 55 -4.93 -7.38 -12.94
CA ILE A 55 -3.48 -7.43 -13.02
C ILE A 55 -2.92 -6.22 -12.28
N ARG A 56 -1.95 -6.43 -11.40
CA ARG A 56 -1.32 -5.37 -10.60
C ARG A 56 0.18 -5.37 -10.78
N LEU A 57 0.75 -4.18 -10.78
CA LEU A 57 2.19 -4.01 -10.62
C LEU A 57 2.57 -4.29 -9.17
N VAL A 58 3.51 -5.20 -8.98
CA VAL A 58 4.10 -5.58 -7.70
C VAL A 58 5.58 -5.17 -7.71
N LYS A 59 6.07 -4.74 -6.56
CA LYS A 59 7.47 -4.38 -6.33
C LYS A 59 7.96 -5.18 -5.14
N ASP A 60 8.95 -6.03 -5.37
CA ASP A 60 9.58 -6.86 -4.35
C ASP A 60 11.08 -6.57 -4.27
N SER A 61 11.70 -6.94 -3.14
CA SER A 61 13.15 -7.08 -3.14
C SER A 61 13.53 -8.22 -4.10
N SER A 62 14.63 -8.07 -4.84
CA SER A 62 15.10 -9.11 -5.77
C SER A 62 15.37 -10.44 -5.04
N SER A 63 15.75 -10.39 -3.77
CA SER A 63 15.93 -11.59 -2.93
C SER A 63 14.63 -12.29 -2.58
N ASP A 64 13.58 -11.55 -2.20
CA ASP A 64 12.28 -12.14 -1.88
C ASP A 64 11.62 -12.73 -3.13
N PHE A 65 11.76 -12.01 -4.25
CA PHE A 65 11.30 -12.47 -5.55
C PHE A 65 11.98 -13.78 -5.96
N ASP A 66 13.32 -13.86 -5.84
CA ASP A 66 14.06 -15.08 -6.12
C ASP A 66 13.63 -16.21 -5.18
N PHE A 67 13.49 -15.93 -3.88
CA PHE A 67 13.05 -16.89 -2.89
C PHE A 67 11.69 -17.51 -3.24
N GLN A 68 10.70 -16.65 -3.49
CA GLN A 68 9.34 -17.05 -3.82
C GLN A 68 9.32 -17.91 -5.08
N TYR A 69 9.84 -17.40 -6.20
CA TYR A 69 9.61 -18.07 -7.48
C TYR A 69 10.61 -19.20 -7.76
N ARG A 70 11.89 -19.07 -7.38
CA ARG A 70 12.89 -20.10 -7.70
C ARG A 70 12.90 -21.24 -6.68
N TYR A 71 12.68 -20.94 -5.40
CA TYR A 71 12.84 -21.93 -4.34
C TYR A 71 11.51 -22.48 -3.83
N LEU A 72 10.53 -21.62 -3.54
CA LEU A 72 9.22 -22.09 -3.07
C LEU A 72 8.39 -22.67 -4.22
N GLU A 73 8.34 -21.98 -5.36
CA GLU A 73 7.56 -22.42 -6.52
C GLU A 73 8.35 -23.29 -7.50
N ASN A 74 9.68 -23.42 -7.32
CA ASN A 74 10.56 -24.21 -8.19
C ASN A 74 10.42 -23.87 -9.69
N ARG A 75 10.30 -22.58 -10.02
CA ARG A 75 10.10 -22.10 -11.40
C ARG A 75 11.43 -21.73 -12.04
N THR A 76 11.53 -22.00 -13.35
CA THR A 76 12.73 -21.68 -14.14
C THR A 76 12.69 -20.22 -14.60
N PHE A 77 13.83 -19.54 -14.47
CA PHE A 77 14.02 -18.17 -14.95
C PHE A 77 14.82 -18.19 -16.25
N HIS A 78 14.35 -17.40 -17.21
CA HIS A 78 15.07 -17.02 -18.42
C HIS A 78 15.36 -15.52 -18.32
N GLN A 79 16.64 -15.16 -18.19
CA GLN A 79 17.06 -13.79 -17.95
C GLN A 79 17.83 -13.23 -19.15
N ALA A 80 17.51 -12.01 -19.54
CA ALA A 80 18.28 -11.20 -20.47
C ALA A 80 18.75 -9.93 -19.75
N THR A 81 20.07 -9.77 -19.64
CA THR A 81 20.70 -8.58 -19.05
C THR A 81 21.00 -7.56 -20.14
N LEU A 82 20.58 -6.32 -19.93
CA LEU A 82 20.85 -5.18 -20.80
C LEU A 82 21.66 -4.14 -20.06
N ASP A 83 22.67 -3.60 -20.73
CA ASP A 83 23.45 -2.47 -20.26
C ASP A 83 22.82 -1.17 -20.76
N LEU A 84 22.23 -0.41 -19.84
CA LEU A 84 21.61 0.88 -20.14
C LEU A 84 22.54 2.03 -19.74
N ASN A 85 22.49 3.14 -20.46
CA ASN A 85 23.10 4.37 -19.94
C ASN A 85 22.35 4.82 -18.66
N GLU A 86 23.02 5.63 -17.84
CA GLU A 86 22.47 6.05 -16.56
C GLU A 86 21.13 6.80 -16.67
N SER A 87 20.97 7.65 -17.68
CA SER A 87 19.72 8.40 -17.89
C SER A 87 18.53 7.50 -18.20
N ASP A 88 18.71 6.49 -19.05
CA ASP A 88 17.63 5.56 -19.44
C ASP A 88 17.28 4.63 -18.27
N TYR A 89 18.29 4.18 -17.52
CA TYR A 89 18.10 3.37 -16.32
C TYR A 89 17.27 4.13 -15.27
N VAL A 90 17.64 5.37 -14.97
CA VAL A 90 16.92 6.22 -14.01
C VAL A 90 15.50 6.49 -14.49
N GLN A 91 15.32 6.86 -15.77
CA GLN A 91 13.99 7.13 -16.33
C GLN A 91 13.05 5.92 -16.20
N LEU A 92 13.53 4.70 -16.53
CA LEU A 92 12.75 3.48 -16.39
C LEU A 92 12.41 3.18 -14.93
N LEU A 93 13.39 3.27 -14.03
CA LEU A 93 13.19 3.03 -12.60
C LEU A 93 12.17 4.01 -12.00
N GLU A 94 12.28 5.29 -12.33
CA GLU A 94 11.34 6.33 -11.88
C GLU A 94 9.92 6.09 -12.44
N HIS A 95 9.81 5.69 -13.71
CA HIS A 95 8.52 5.35 -14.30
C HIS A 95 7.81 4.23 -13.52
N PHE A 96 8.52 3.13 -13.25
CA PHE A 96 7.94 2.00 -12.52
C PHE A 96 7.63 2.33 -11.05
N ASN A 97 8.47 3.11 -10.38
CA ASN A 97 8.19 3.62 -9.04
C ASN A 97 6.93 4.49 -9.02
N LEU A 98 6.80 5.43 -9.95
CA LEU A 98 5.62 6.30 -10.05
C LEU A 98 4.35 5.48 -10.27
N ARG A 99 4.38 4.52 -11.21
CA ARG A 99 3.22 3.65 -11.49
C ARG A 99 2.84 2.81 -10.28
N PHE A 100 3.81 2.28 -9.55
CA PHE A 100 3.56 1.53 -8.31
C PHE A 100 2.90 2.40 -7.23
N LEU A 101 3.40 3.63 -7.02
CA LEU A 101 2.84 4.57 -6.05
C LEU A 101 1.42 5.01 -6.41
N LEU A 102 1.16 5.32 -7.68
CA LEU A 102 -0.18 5.67 -8.17
C LEU A 102 -1.18 4.52 -7.96
N GLN A 103 -0.77 3.29 -8.27
CA GLN A 103 -1.61 2.11 -8.03
C GLN A 103 -1.91 1.93 -6.53
N LYS A 104 -0.90 2.11 -5.65
CA LYS A 104 -1.09 2.01 -4.20
C LYS A 104 -2.10 3.04 -3.70
N GLN A 105 -2.00 4.29 -4.16
CA GLN A 105 -2.96 5.34 -3.82
C GLN A 105 -4.37 4.98 -4.28
N GLN A 106 -4.53 4.47 -5.51
CA GLN A 106 -5.82 4.03 -6.03
C GLN A 106 -6.42 2.86 -5.22
N ASP A 107 -5.58 1.91 -4.82
CA ASP A 107 -5.97 0.78 -3.98
C ASP A 107 -6.46 1.24 -2.60
N ASP A 108 -5.77 2.22 -1.98
CA ASP A 108 -6.17 2.80 -0.71
C ASP A 108 -7.50 3.55 -0.82
N ILE A 109 -7.68 4.37 -1.87
CA ILE A 109 -8.96 5.05 -2.13
C ILE A 109 -10.09 4.04 -2.34
N ARG A 110 -9.87 2.99 -3.14
CA ARG A 110 -10.88 1.95 -3.36
C ARG A 110 -11.25 1.23 -2.06
N LYS A 111 -10.26 0.97 -1.21
CA LYS A 111 -10.49 0.35 0.11
C LYS A 111 -11.38 1.23 0.98
N GLU A 112 -11.11 2.54 1.05
CA GLU A 112 -11.93 3.49 1.79
C GLU A 112 -13.36 3.59 1.23
N ILE A 113 -13.51 3.64 -0.10
CA ILE A 113 -14.84 3.62 -0.74
C ILE A 113 -15.61 2.35 -0.36
N ASN A 114 -14.97 1.18 -0.42
CA ASN A 114 -15.62 -0.09 -0.05
C ASN A 114 -16.03 -0.12 1.43
N LEU A 115 -15.21 0.43 2.33
CA LEU A 115 -15.55 0.57 3.75
C LEU A 115 -16.76 1.49 3.94
N ASN A 116 -16.78 2.63 3.25
CA ASN A 116 -17.91 3.57 3.32
C ASN A 116 -19.19 2.95 2.77
N ILE A 117 -19.14 2.26 1.64
CA ILE A 117 -20.30 1.53 1.08
C ILE A 117 -20.78 0.47 2.06
N ALA A 118 -19.88 -0.31 2.66
CA ALA A 118 -20.26 -1.31 3.65
C ALA A 118 -20.92 -0.68 4.89
N LEU A 119 -20.41 0.46 5.36
CA LEU A 119 -20.98 1.22 6.47
C LEU A 119 -22.40 1.72 6.14
N LEU A 120 -22.57 2.36 4.98
CA LEU A 120 -23.85 2.90 4.53
C LEU A 120 -24.89 1.80 4.32
N ASN A 121 -24.49 0.69 3.71
CA ASN A 121 -25.38 -0.48 3.53
C ASN A 121 -25.76 -1.10 4.87
N ASN A 122 -24.82 -1.21 5.81
CA ASN A 122 -25.12 -1.70 7.15
C ASN A 122 -26.09 -0.76 7.88
N GLN A 123 -25.90 0.56 7.77
CA GLN A 123 -26.80 1.55 8.37
C GLN A 123 -28.21 1.51 7.75
N ALA A 124 -28.32 1.26 6.45
CA ALA A 124 -29.61 1.12 5.77
C ALA A 124 -30.38 -0.12 6.24
N GLN A 125 -29.68 -1.20 6.59
CA GLN A 125 -30.27 -2.46 7.07
C GLN A 125 -30.43 -2.52 8.60
N HIS A 126 -29.56 -1.84 9.34
CA HIS A 126 -29.51 -1.80 10.78
C HIS A 126 -29.25 -0.36 11.24
N SER A 127 -30.17 0.23 12.00
CA SER A 127 -30.02 1.59 12.52
C SER A 127 -28.89 1.75 13.55
N GLN A 128 -28.23 0.66 13.96
CA GLN A 128 -27.19 0.63 14.99
C GLN A 128 -25.84 0.22 14.40
N LEU A 129 -24.84 1.08 14.57
CA LEU A 129 -23.46 0.81 14.16
C LEU A 129 -22.74 -0.03 15.22
N ASN A 130 -22.25 -1.21 14.83
CA ASN A 130 -21.43 -2.05 15.69
C ASN A 130 -19.96 -1.61 15.64
N ILE A 131 -19.56 -0.80 16.62
CA ILE A 131 -18.18 -0.33 16.76
C ILE A 131 -17.43 -1.26 17.73
N LYS A 132 -16.34 -1.87 17.27
CA LYS A 132 -15.46 -2.68 18.13
C LYS A 132 -14.95 -1.83 19.30
N GLY A 133 -15.05 -2.36 20.52
CA GLY A 133 -14.60 -1.67 21.73
C GLY A 133 -15.58 -0.65 22.30
N ALA A 134 -16.69 -0.30 21.63
CA ALA A 134 -17.71 0.60 22.18
C ALA A 134 -18.31 0.07 23.51
N GLY A 135 -18.26 -1.24 23.73
CA GLY A 135 -18.66 -1.87 24.99
C GLY A 135 -17.89 -1.39 26.23
N LEU A 136 -16.66 -0.90 26.04
CA LEU A 136 -15.81 -0.36 27.12
C LEU A 136 -16.30 0.98 27.66
N PHE A 137 -17.29 1.57 27.02
CA PHE A 137 -17.77 2.92 27.26
C PHE A 137 -19.26 2.93 27.68
N ILE A 138 -19.81 1.76 27.99
CA ILE A 138 -21.21 1.62 28.39
C ILE A 138 -21.39 2.18 29.82
N ILE A 139 -22.26 3.18 29.96
CA ILE A 139 -22.59 3.83 31.24
C ILE A 139 -23.47 2.92 32.13
N ASN A 140 -24.32 2.09 31.51
CA ASN A 140 -25.18 1.10 32.18
C ASN A 140 -24.97 -0.29 31.57
N PRO A 141 -23.99 -1.08 32.04
CA PRO A 141 -23.71 -2.39 31.47
C PRO A 141 -24.93 -3.31 31.65
N VAL A 142 -25.41 -3.89 30.55
CA VAL A 142 -26.33 -5.02 30.63
C VAL A 142 -25.49 -6.24 30.97
N PRO A 143 -25.69 -6.90 32.13
CA PRO A 143 -24.83 -8.00 32.54
C PRO A 143 -24.84 -9.11 31.50
N ARG A 144 -23.68 -9.34 30.87
CA ARG A 144 -23.47 -10.46 29.94
C ARG A 144 -22.79 -11.59 30.68
N LYS A 145 -23.16 -12.84 30.37
CA LYS A 145 -22.54 -14.06 30.91
C LYS A 145 -21.03 -14.18 30.62
N THR A 146 -20.45 -13.29 29.81
CA THR A 146 -19.07 -13.32 29.32
C THR A 146 -18.35 -11.98 29.51
N GLU A 147 -18.66 -11.22 30.57
CA GLU A 147 -17.79 -10.10 30.96
C GLU A 147 -16.48 -10.63 31.54
N SER A 148 -15.37 -10.34 30.87
CA SER A 148 -14.03 -10.72 31.33
C SER A 148 -13.49 -9.71 32.34
N LEU A 149 -12.75 -10.17 33.35
CA LEU A 149 -12.08 -9.30 34.32
C LEU A 149 -11.21 -8.22 33.66
N ALA A 150 -10.58 -8.55 32.52
CA ALA A 150 -9.76 -7.60 31.75
C ALA A 150 -10.58 -6.42 31.21
N SER A 151 -11.84 -6.65 30.83
CA SER A 151 -12.74 -5.60 30.33
C SER A 151 -13.10 -4.58 31.41
N HIS A 152 -13.33 -5.04 32.65
CA HIS A 152 -13.58 -4.16 33.80
C HIS A 152 -12.34 -3.35 34.19
N GLN A 153 -11.16 -3.97 34.19
CA GLN A 153 -9.90 -3.26 34.45
C GLN A 153 -9.65 -2.16 33.42
N LEU A 154 -9.91 -2.46 32.14
CA LEU A 154 -9.76 -1.48 31.07
C LEU A 154 -10.76 -0.32 31.21
N GLN A 155 -12.02 -0.61 31.56
CA GLN A 155 -13.03 0.40 31.90
C GLN A 155 -12.57 1.31 33.04
N GLN A 156 -12.07 0.74 34.14
CA GLN A 156 -11.57 1.53 35.27
C GLN A 156 -10.40 2.43 34.89
N GLN A 157 -9.46 1.93 34.08
CA GLN A 157 -8.34 2.73 33.58
C GLN A 157 -8.80 3.88 32.69
N ILE A 158 -9.80 3.64 31.84
CA ILE A 158 -10.41 4.68 31.00
C ILE A 158 -11.05 5.76 31.87
N THR A 159 -11.87 5.37 32.86
CA THR A 159 -12.51 6.31 33.79
C THR A 159 -11.49 7.09 34.61
N GLN A 160 -10.42 6.44 35.08
CA GLN A 160 -9.38 7.11 35.85
C GLN A 160 -8.59 8.13 35.02
N LYS A 161 -8.31 7.82 33.75
CA LYS A 161 -7.51 8.66 32.87
C LYS A 161 -8.29 9.84 32.28
N TYR A 162 -9.56 9.62 31.91
CA TYR A 162 -10.35 10.59 31.16
C TYR A 162 -11.54 11.17 31.94
N GLY A 163 -11.94 10.55 33.05
CA GLY A 163 -13.13 10.90 33.82
C GLY A 163 -14.37 10.13 33.36
N ALA A 164 -15.36 9.99 34.27
CA ALA A 164 -16.60 9.25 34.00
C ALA A 164 -17.47 9.92 32.92
N ASP A 165 -17.44 11.25 32.83
CA ASP A 165 -18.26 12.04 31.90
C ASP A 165 -17.59 12.33 30.56
N PHE A 166 -16.36 11.83 30.35
CA PHE A 166 -15.55 12.11 29.17
C PHE A 166 -16.32 11.92 27.85
N LEU A 167 -17.03 10.80 27.73
CA LEU A 167 -17.78 10.48 26.51
C LEU A 167 -18.93 11.44 26.29
N THR A 168 -19.70 11.75 27.33
CA THR A 168 -20.84 12.66 27.24
C THR A 168 -20.37 14.05 26.81
N GLN A 169 -19.27 14.53 27.39
CA GLN A 169 -18.64 15.78 27.00
C GLN A 169 -18.13 15.74 25.57
N ARG A 170 -17.42 14.67 25.18
CA ARG A 170 -16.86 14.52 23.83
C ARG A 170 -17.94 14.40 22.76
N ILE A 171 -19.02 13.67 23.03
CA ILE A 171 -20.19 13.57 22.13
C ILE A 171 -20.83 14.94 21.95
N THR A 172 -21.00 15.69 23.02
CA THR A 172 -21.59 17.04 22.98
C THR A 172 -20.73 17.99 22.17
N GLN A 173 -19.41 17.96 22.39
CA GLN A 173 -18.43 18.72 21.63
C GLN A 173 -18.47 18.34 20.14
N LEU A 174 -18.39 17.06 19.81
CA LEU A 174 -18.41 16.59 18.42
C LEU A 174 -19.72 16.95 17.70
N LYS A 175 -20.88 16.87 18.37
CA LYS A 175 -22.15 17.33 17.80
C LYS A 175 -22.11 18.82 17.48
N SER A 176 -21.53 19.63 18.37
CA SER A 176 -21.33 21.06 18.13
C SER A 176 -20.42 21.32 16.92
N GLU A 177 -19.29 20.61 16.84
CA GLU A 177 -18.34 20.71 15.72
C GLU A 177 -18.99 20.31 14.40
N VAL A 178 -19.70 19.17 14.35
CA VAL A 178 -20.41 18.69 13.15
C VAL A 178 -21.48 19.68 12.70
N ASN A 179 -22.26 20.25 13.63
CA ASN A 179 -23.27 21.25 13.28
C ASN A 179 -22.67 22.56 12.76
N ALA A 180 -21.41 22.85 13.12
CA ALA A 180 -20.68 24.01 12.61
C ALA A 180 -20.00 23.74 11.26
N LEU A 181 -19.92 22.49 10.80
CA LEU A 181 -19.39 22.16 9.49
C LEU A 181 -20.41 22.55 8.40
N HIS A 182 -19.95 23.36 7.46
CA HIS A 182 -20.67 23.59 6.22
C HIS A 182 -20.17 22.60 5.16
N PRO A 183 -21.07 22.00 4.35
CA PRO A 183 -20.66 21.14 3.26
C PRO A 183 -19.89 21.98 2.23
N GLU A 184 -18.60 21.71 2.12
CA GLU A 184 -17.79 22.26 1.04
C GLU A 184 -18.19 21.57 -0.28
N PRO A 185 -18.39 22.34 -1.37
CA PRO A 185 -18.69 21.76 -2.66
C PRO A 185 -17.54 20.84 -3.09
N TRP A 186 -17.90 19.68 -3.64
CA TRP A 186 -16.92 18.73 -4.16
C TRP A 186 -15.98 19.43 -5.15
N PRO A 187 -14.65 19.29 -5.00
CA PRO A 187 -13.71 19.94 -5.89
C PRO A 187 -13.99 19.50 -7.33
N LYS A 188 -14.37 20.47 -8.19
CA LYS A 188 -14.52 20.22 -9.62
C LYS A 188 -13.13 19.97 -10.17
N THR A 189 -12.87 18.77 -10.69
CA THR A 189 -11.68 18.51 -11.49
C THR A 189 -11.69 19.42 -12.70
N VAL A 190 -10.83 20.43 -12.70
CA VAL A 190 -10.54 21.25 -13.87
C VAL A 190 -9.63 20.40 -14.77
N TYR A 191 -10.21 19.82 -15.82
CA TYR A 191 -9.42 19.29 -16.92
C TYR A 191 -8.93 20.49 -17.73
N ASN A 192 -7.61 20.75 -17.68
CA ASN A 192 -6.90 21.58 -18.65
C ASN A 192 -6.19 20.67 -19.66
#